data_AF-A0A336K6I5-F1
#
_entry.id   AF-A0A336K6I5-F1
#
_cell.length_a   1.000
_cell.length_b   1.000
_cell.length_c   1.000
_cell.angle_alpha   90.00
_cell.angle_beta   90.00
_cell.angle_gamma   90.00
#
_symmetry.space_group_name_H-M   'P 1'
#
loop_
_entity.id
_entity.type
_entity.pdbx_description
1 polymer ?
#
loop_
_entity_poly.entity_id
_entity_poly.type
_entity_poly.pdbx_seq_one_letter_code
_entity_poly.pdbx_strand_id
1 'polypeptide(L)' 'MRLSARGYHRVLRVARTLADLDGCDRIGRLHLAEALSYRALADDQRRAA' A
#
# COMPACT_ATOMS: atom_id res chain seq x y z
N MET A 1 -5.91 11.82 1.74
CA MET A 1 -4.58 11.16 1.68
C MET A 1 -3.66 11.99 0.79
N ARG A 2 -2.60 12.63 1.32
CA ARG A 2 -1.60 13.30 0.47
C ARG A 2 -0.57 12.27 0.03
N LEU A 3 -0.58 11.90 -1.25
CA LEU A 3 0.39 10.97 -1.82
C LEU A 3 1.64 11.73 -2.25
N SER A 4 2.62 11.84 -1.34
CA SER A 4 3.98 12.26 -1.72
C SER A 4 4.64 11.18 -2.58
N ALA A 5 5.67 11.53 -3.34
CA ALA A 5 6.45 10.57 -4.12
C ALA A 5 6.94 9.37 -3.27
N ARG A 6 7.41 9.64 -2.04
CA ARG A 6 7.78 8.60 -1.08
C ARG A 6 6.60 7.73 -0.65
N GLY A 7 5.45 8.37 -0.41
CA GLY A 7 4.21 7.67 -0.09
C GLY A 7 3.72 6.76 -1.22
N TYR A 8 3.93 7.17 -2.48
CA TYR A 8 3.61 6.36 -3.66
C TYR A 8 4.51 5.13 -3.76
N HIS A 9 5.83 5.32 -3.66
CA HIS A 9 6.78 4.20 -3.66
C HIS A 9 6.53 3.19 -2.54
N ARG A 10 6.14 3.65 -1.34
CA ARG A 10 5.82 2.76 -0.23
C ARG A 10 4.57 1.92 -0.51
N VAL A 11 3.53 2.52 -1.09
CA VAL A 11 2.31 1.80 -1.52
C VAL A 11 2.67 0.75 -2.57
N LEU A 12 3.50 1.09 -3.57
CA LEU A 12 3.93 0.13 -4.59
C LEU A 12 4.72 -1.05 -4.01
N ARG A 13 5.58 -0.81 -3.01
CA ARG A 13 6.31 -1.89 -2.34
C ARG A 13 5.36 -2.87 -1.64
N VAL A 14 4.39 -2.36 -0.88
CA VAL A 14 3.41 -3.22 -0.21
C VAL A 14 2.55 -3.96 -1.24
N ALA A 15 2.09 -3.28 -2.28
CA ALA A 15 1.30 -3.90 -3.35
C ALA A 15 2.10 -4.98 -4.12
N ARG A 16 3.41 -4.83 -4.29
CA ARG A 16 4.27 -5.88 -4.83
C ARG A 16 4.33 -7.08 -3.90
N THR A 17 4.54 -6.87 -2.60
CA THR A 17 4.54 -7.97 -1.61
C THR A 17 3.20 -8.72 -1.60
N LEU A 18 2.08 -8.02 -1.67
CA LEU A 18 0.77 -8.66 -1.76
C LEU A 18 0.63 -9.49 -3.05
N ALA A 19 1.08 -8.94 -4.19
CA ALA A 19 1.11 -9.69 -5.44
C ALA A 19 2.01 -10.93 -5.37
N ASP A 20 3.15 -10.84 -4.68
CA ASP A 20 4.06 -11.97 -4.48
C ASP A 20 3.42 -13.06 -3.62
N LEU A 21 2.70 -12.68 -2.55
CA LEU A 21 1.95 -13.61 -1.70
C LEU A 21 0.81 -14.30 -2.44
N ASP A 22 0.15 -13.58 -3.36
CA ASP A 22 -0.90 -14.11 -4.22
C ASP A 22 -0.35 -14.86 -5.47
N GLY A 23 0.97 -15.02 -5.59
CA GLY A 23 1.61 -15.72 -6.72
C GLY A 23 1.41 -15.01 -8.07
N CYS A 24 1.13 -13.71 -8.07
CA CYS A 24 0.86 -12.91 -9.25
C CYS A 24 2.12 -12.19 -9.76
N ASP A 25 2.43 -12.35 -11.04
CA ASP A 25 3.56 -11.66 -11.69
C ASP A 25 3.38 -10.14 -11.76
N ARG A 26 2.14 -9.66 -11.76
CA ARG A 26 1.80 -8.24 -11.87
C ARG A 26 0.98 -7.77 -10.69
N ILE A 27 1.22 -6.52 -10.31
CA ILE A 27 0.38 -5.83 -9.32
C ILE A 27 -1.00 -5.59 -9.94
N GLY A 28 -2.04 -6.17 -9.33
CA GLY A 28 -3.44 -5.97 -9.70
C GLY A 28 -4.11 -4.86 -8.89
N ARG A 29 -5.37 -4.57 -9.25
CA ARG A 29 -6.18 -3.56 -8.53
C ARG A 29 -6.43 -3.93 -7.08
N LEU A 30 -6.63 -5.21 -6.74
CA LEU A 30 -6.81 -5.66 -5.36
C LEU A 30 -5.58 -5.36 -4.50
N HIS A 31 -4.38 -5.75 -4.96
CA HIS A 31 -3.14 -5.51 -4.21
C HIS A 31 -2.90 -4.02 -3.95
N LEU A 32 -3.24 -3.15 -4.92
CA LEU A 32 -3.17 -1.69 -4.72
C LEU A 32 -4.19 -1.19 -3.71
N ALA A 33 -5.43 -1.69 -3.77
CA ALA A 33 -6.49 -1.31 -2.85
C ALA A 33 -6.13 -1.67 -1.40
N GLU A 34 -5.63 -2.89 -1.17
CA GLU A 34 -5.14 -3.31 0.15
C GLU A 34 -3.95 -2.48 0.62
N ALA A 35 -2.94 -2.27 -0.23
CA ALA A 35 -1.78 -1.46 0.12
C ALA A 35 -2.15 -0.01 0.50
N LEU A 36 -3.16 0.57 -0.17
CA LEU A 36 -3.70 1.88 0.17
C LEU A 36 -4.44 1.86 1.52
N SER A 37 -5.25 0.83 1.78
CA SER A 37 -5.96 0.65 3.05
C SER A 37 -5.00 0.50 4.24
N TYR A 38 -3.94 -0.32 4.10
CA TYR A 38 -2.90 -0.44 5.12
C TYR A 38 -2.21 0.89 5.41
N ARG A 39 -1.97 1.69 4.37
CA ARG A 39 -1.39 3.01 4.57
C ARG A 39 -2.37 3.97 5.25
N ALA A 40 -3.64 3.97 4.89
CA ALA A 40 -4.63 4.81 5.53
C ALA A 40 -4.71 4.52 7.03
N LEU A 41 -4.69 3.23 7.41
CA LEU A 41 -4.63 2.80 8.81
C LEU A 41 -3.33 3.26 9.50
N ALA A 42 -2.17 3.10 8.86
CA ALA A 42 -0.90 3.55 9.43
C ALA A 42 -0.79 5.09 9.54
N ASP A 43 -1.46 5.83 8.64
CA ASP A 43 -1.54 7.30 8.71
C ASP A 43 -2.45 7.72 9.88
N ASP A 44 -3.54 6.98 10.14
CA ASP A 44 -4.45 7.22 11.26
C ASP A 44 -3.76 6.95 12.62
N GLN A 45 -3.08 5.81 12.74
CA GLN A 45 -2.29 5.46 13.93
C GLN A 45 -1.24 6.52 14.28
N ARG A 46 -0.64 7.15 13.26
CA ARG A 46 0.34 8.24 13.46
C ARG A 46 -0.27 9.57 13.88
N ARG A 47 -1.57 9.79 13.68
CA ARG A 47 -2.28 11.00 14.14
C ARG A 47 -2.81 10.84 15.55
N ALA A 48 -3.11 9.61 15.96
CA ALA A 48 -3.60 9.28 17.28
C ALA A 48 -2.48 9.22 18.35
N ALA A 49 -1.22 9.16 17.93
CA ALA A 49 -0.03 9.23 18.78
C ALA A 49 0.58 10.63 18.79
#